data_AF-A0AAU9VJT3-F1
#
_entry.id   AF-A0AAU9VJT3-F1
#
_cell.length_a   1.000
_cell.length_b   1.000
_cell.length_c   1.000
_cell.angle_alpha   90.00
_cell.angle_beta   90.00
_cell.angle_gamma   90.00
#
_symmetry.space_group_name_H-M   'P 1'
#
loop_
_entity.id
_entity.type
_entity.pdbx_description
1 polymer ?
#
loop_
_entity_poly.entity_id
_entity_poly.type
_entity_poly.pdbx_seq_one_letter_code
_entity_poly.pdbx_strand_id
1 'polypeptide(L)'
;MGSEISKEEKQKRKNLEHNLSKMQRSLHVTAHAHYVSSEYYRKWNVRLQYMSLVVGASGATGGLASTFNWKTFVGHNPRLAPLVAAFSATSAILSVTIHLLPKIQSMPANLYQMHFNSGIECQYLEKKVKFMSETEVWDSKIPWASLASKYETLLRDKKDVDSVIQTDYWAYRKALKLIEERDREKRDQSVRVGEGTMQ
;
A
#
# COMPACT_ATOMS: atom_id res chain seq x y z
N MET A 1 17.41 -45.43 -10.16
CA MET A 1 16.56 -45.34 -11.36
C MET A 1 15.53 -44.27 -11.10
N GLY A 2 15.61 -43.11 -11.77
CA GLY A 2 14.59 -42.07 -11.67
C GLY A 2 13.35 -42.53 -12.45
N SER A 3 12.21 -42.64 -11.79
CA SER A 3 10.93 -42.92 -12.45
C SER A 3 10.64 -41.78 -13.43
N GLU A 4 10.48 -42.13 -14.71
CA GLU A 4 10.11 -41.19 -15.74
C GLU A 4 8.68 -40.68 -15.46
N ILE A 5 8.53 -39.36 -15.30
CA ILE A 5 7.24 -38.74 -14.99
C ILE A 5 6.25 -39.07 -16.11
N SER A 6 5.08 -39.61 -15.74
CA SER A 6 4.05 -39.97 -16.72
C SER A 6 3.59 -38.75 -17.52
N LYS A 7 3.10 -38.95 -18.76
CA LYS A 7 2.58 -37.84 -19.59
C LYS A 7 1.47 -37.06 -18.89
N GLU A 8 0.61 -37.75 -18.14
CA GLU A 8 -0.47 -37.13 -17.36
C GLU A 8 0.09 -36.24 -16.25
N GLU A 9 1.06 -36.73 -15.49
CA GLU A 9 1.68 -35.95 -14.41
C GLU A 9 2.48 -34.77 -14.95
N LYS A 10 3.15 -34.94 -16.09
CA LYS A 10 3.83 -33.85 -16.81
C LYS A 10 2.86 -32.73 -17.17
N GLN A 11 1.66 -33.06 -17.63
CA GLN A 11 0.62 -32.06 -17.93
C GLN A 11 0.14 -31.35 -16.67
N LYS A 12 -0.07 -32.09 -15.57
CA LYS A 12 -0.46 -31.52 -14.27
C LYS A 12 0.60 -30.52 -13.75
N ARG A 13 1.89 -30.88 -13.83
CA ARG A 13 3.02 -30.02 -13.45
C ARG A 13 3.12 -28.77 -14.32
N LYS A 14 2.92 -28.86 -15.64
CA LYS A 14 2.84 -27.66 -16.53
C LYS A 14 1.72 -26.71 -16.14
N ASN A 15 0.53 -27.25 -15.87
CA ASN A 15 -0.61 -26.43 -15.46
C ASN A 15 -0.34 -25.73 -14.11
N LEU A 16 0.31 -26.43 -13.18
CA LEU A 16 0.71 -25.89 -11.89
C LEU A 16 1.75 -24.76 -12.05
N GLU A 17 2.80 -24.96 -12.85
CA GLU A 17 3.80 -23.93 -13.18
C GLU A 17 3.14 -22.65 -13.72
N HIS A 18 2.22 -22.80 -14.68
CA HIS A 18 1.47 -21.68 -15.24
C HIS A 18 0.65 -20.92 -14.19
N ASN A 19 -0.01 -21.66 -13.30
CA ASN A 19 -0.80 -21.06 -12.22
C ASN A 19 0.07 -20.36 -11.17
N LEU A 20 1.22 -20.95 -10.82
CA LEU A 20 2.19 -20.34 -9.91
C LEU A 20 2.77 -19.05 -10.53
N SER A 21 3.08 -19.06 -11.82
CA SER A 21 3.54 -17.86 -12.54
C SER A 21 2.50 -16.73 -12.51
N LYS A 22 1.21 -17.05 -12.76
CA LYS A 22 0.11 -16.08 -12.62
C LYS A 22 -0.01 -15.54 -11.20
N MET A 23 0.04 -16.43 -10.20
CA MET A 23 -0.05 -16.06 -8.79
C MET A 23 1.12 -15.16 -8.39
N GLN A 24 2.34 -15.51 -8.77
CA GLN A 24 3.54 -14.72 -8.51
C GLN A 24 3.40 -13.31 -9.12
N ARG A 25 3.01 -13.21 -10.40
CA ARG A 25 2.82 -11.91 -11.05
C ARG A 25 1.74 -11.08 -10.34
N SER A 26 0.63 -11.70 -9.96
CA SER A 26 -0.44 -11.02 -9.22
C SER A 26 0.07 -10.49 -7.87
N LEU A 27 0.75 -11.32 -7.09
CA LEU A 27 1.29 -10.94 -5.78
C LEU A 27 2.34 -9.83 -5.91
N HIS A 28 3.20 -9.90 -6.93
CA HIS A 28 4.20 -8.87 -7.21
C HIS A 28 3.57 -7.50 -7.46
N VAL A 29 2.53 -7.45 -8.30
CA VAL A 29 1.81 -6.20 -8.59
C VAL A 29 1.07 -5.70 -7.34
N THR A 30 0.38 -6.59 -6.62
CA THR A 30 -0.35 -6.25 -5.39
C THR A 30 0.57 -5.72 -4.29
N ALA A 31 1.74 -6.35 -4.08
CA ALA A 31 2.75 -5.87 -3.13
C ALA A 31 3.21 -4.45 -3.48
N HIS A 32 3.54 -4.20 -4.75
CA HIS A 32 3.92 -2.87 -5.20
C HIS A 32 2.79 -1.84 -5.04
N ALA A 33 1.55 -2.23 -5.29
CA ALA A 33 0.39 -1.36 -5.08
C ALA A 33 0.23 -0.99 -3.60
N HIS A 34 0.35 -1.96 -2.70
CA HIS A 34 0.33 -1.72 -1.26
C HIS A 34 1.46 -0.78 -0.81
N TYR A 35 2.68 -0.93 -1.33
CA TYR A 35 3.75 0.02 -1.03
C TYR A 35 3.44 1.43 -1.55
N VAL A 36 2.87 1.56 -2.74
CA VAL A 36 2.41 2.85 -3.29
C VAL A 36 1.35 3.50 -2.39
N SER A 37 0.36 2.74 -1.92
CA SER A 37 -0.64 3.22 -0.97
C SER A 37 -0.01 3.63 0.36
N SER A 38 0.89 2.80 0.91
CA SER A 38 1.55 3.08 2.18
C SER A 38 2.30 4.43 2.13
N GLU A 39 3.08 4.67 1.07
CA GLU A 39 3.81 5.92 0.90
C GLU A 39 2.88 7.14 0.75
N TYR A 40 1.74 6.97 0.09
CA TYR A 40 0.73 8.00 -0.02
C TYR A 40 0.15 8.36 1.36
N TYR A 41 -0.29 7.36 2.13
CA TYR A 41 -0.87 7.58 3.45
C TYR A 41 0.15 8.09 4.48
N ARG A 42 1.43 7.68 4.37
CA ARG A 42 2.53 8.24 5.16
C ARG A 42 2.68 9.75 4.92
N LYS A 43 2.72 10.17 3.66
CA LYS A 43 2.80 11.61 3.30
C LYS A 43 1.58 12.38 3.77
N TRP A 44 0.39 11.79 3.67
CA TRP A 44 -0.83 12.43 4.14
C TRP A 44 -0.83 12.59 5.67
N ASN A 45 -0.38 11.57 6.40
CA ASN A 45 -0.19 11.64 7.85
C ASN A 45 0.75 12.77 8.26
N VAL A 46 1.92 12.87 7.62
CA VAL A 46 2.90 13.93 7.89
C VAL A 46 2.32 15.32 7.62
N ARG A 47 1.56 15.49 6.53
CA ARG A 47 0.88 16.77 6.22
C ARG A 47 -0.14 17.15 7.28
N LEU A 48 -0.93 16.19 7.76
CA LEU A 48 -1.89 16.44 8.84
C LEU A 48 -1.17 16.83 10.13
N GLN A 49 -0.09 16.13 10.51
CA GLN A 49 0.71 16.51 11.68
C GLN A 49 1.28 17.92 11.56
N TYR A 50 1.79 18.29 10.39
CA TYR A 50 2.27 19.65 10.12
C TYR A 50 1.15 20.69 10.21
N MET A 51 -0.02 20.44 9.61
CA MET A 51 -1.17 21.34 9.71
C MET A 51 -1.65 21.47 11.16
N SER A 52 -1.71 20.39 11.92
CA SER A 52 -2.02 20.42 13.34
C SER A 52 -0.98 21.20 14.14
N LEU A 53 0.31 21.16 13.76
CA LEU A 53 1.35 21.95 14.40
C LEU A 53 1.24 23.44 14.05
N VAL A 54 0.93 23.80 12.81
CA VAL A 54 0.73 25.21 12.40
C VAL A 54 -0.52 25.79 13.07
N VAL A 55 -1.62 25.03 13.07
CA VAL A 55 -2.88 25.41 13.73
C VAL A 55 -2.73 25.37 15.25
N GLY A 56 -1.95 24.44 15.79
CA GLY A 56 -1.62 24.35 17.21
C GLY A 56 -0.68 25.46 17.67
N ALA A 57 0.26 25.92 16.84
CA ALA A 57 1.15 27.05 17.13
C ALA A 57 0.40 28.38 17.03
N SER A 58 -0.50 28.54 16.06
CA SER A 58 -1.41 29.69 16.00
C SER A 58 -2.52 29.64 17.07
N GLY A 59 -2.90 28.43 17.51
CA GLY A 59 -3.78 28.18 18.65
C GLY A 59 -3.10 28.28 20.02
N ALA A 60 -1.79 28.10 20.11
CA ALA A 60 -0.99 28.35 21.31
C ALA A 60 -0.76 29.85 21.54
N THR A 61 -0.77 30.67 20.47
CA THR A 61 -1.05 32.11 20.59
C THR A 61 -2.54 32.42 20.84
N GLY A 62 -3.43 31.44 20.66
CA GLY A 62 -4.85 31.49 21.02
C GLY A 62 -5.13 31.37 22.53
N GLY A 63 -4.10 31.13 23.35
CA GLY A 63 -4.14 31.33 24.80
C GLY A 63 -4.24 32.80 25.23
N LEU A 64 -4.25 33.74 24.28
CA LEU A 64 -4.51 35.15 24.55
C LEU A 64 -6.02 35.47 24.55
N ALA A 65 -6.91 34.66 23.97
CA ALA A 65 -8.34 35.01 23.94
C ALA A 65 -9.06 34.83 25.29
N SER A 66 -8.57 33.94 26.18
CA SER A 66 -9.21 33.72 27.50
C SER A 66 -8.68 34.64 28.61
N THR A 67 -7.51 35.24 28.44
CA THR A 67 -6.91 36.19 29.40
C THR A 67 -7.00 37.65 28.94
N PHE A 68 -7.22 37.89 27.65
CA PHE A 68 -7.42 39.25 27.13
C PHE A 68 -8.90 39.62 27.23
N ASN A 69 -9.21 40.59 28.09
CA ASN A 69 -10.57 41.06 28.35
C ASN A 69 -11.15 41.77 27.11
N TRP A 70 -11.61 40.96 26.16
CA TRP A 70 -11.93 41.37 24.80
C TRP A 70 -13.13 42.31 24.72
N LYS A 71 -14.02 42.25 25.72
CA LYS A 71 -15.10 43.22 25.91
C LYS A 71 -14.57 44.66 26.04
N THR A 72 -13.47 44.86 26.74
CA THR A 72 -12.87 46.19 26.95
C THR A 72 -12.21 46.72 25.68
N PHE A 73 -11.63 45.83 24.86
CA PHE A 73 -10.96 46.19 23.59
C PHE A 73 -11.96 46.56 22.49
N VAL A 74 -13.05 45.80 22.35
CA VAL A 74 -14.13 46.10 21.38
C VAL A 74 -14.92 47.34 21.78
N GLY A 75 -15.07 47.61 23.09
CA GLY A 75 -15.64 48.85 23.59
C GLY A 75 -14.86 50.10 23.20
N HIS A 76 -13.53 50.01 23.09
CA HIS A 76 -12.67 51.12 22.64
C HIS A 76 -12.55 51.23 21.11
N ASN A 77 -12.65 50.13 20.37
CA ASN A 77 -12.49 50.12 18.92
C ASN A 77 -13.58 49.26 18.22
N PRO A 78 -14.80 49.79 18.07
CA PRO A 78 -15.95 49.03 17.57
C PRO A 78 -15.79 48.55 16.12
N ARG A 79 -14.90 49.18 15.33
CA ARG A 79 -14.58 48.78 13.96
C ARG A 79 -13.86 47.43 13.86
N LEU A 80 -13.31 46.92 14.96
CA LEU A 80 -12.58 45.64 15.00
C LEU A 80 -13.47 44.46 15.42
N ALA A 81 -14.70 44.69 15.87
CA ALA A 81 -15.66 43.64 16.23
C ALA A 81 -15.85 42.52 15.17
N PRO A 82 -15.85 42.80 13.85
CA PRO A 82 -16.01 41.76 12.83
C PRO A 82 -14.84 40.77 12.78
N LEU A 83 -13.61 41.23 13.04
CA LEU A 83 -12.41 40.39 13.08
C LEU A 83 -12.51 39.36 14.21
N VAL A 84 -13.04 39.76 15.35
CA VAL A 84 -13.23 38.93 16.55
C VAL A 84 -14.24 37.82 16.31
N ALA A 85 -15.40 38.18 15.74
CA ALA A 85 -16.44 37.22 15.39
C ALA A 85 -15.89 36.18 14.40
N ALA A 86 -15.08 36.63 13.43
CA ALA A 86 -14.42 35.75 12.47
C ALA A 86 -13.44 34.77 13.14
N PHE A 87 -12.63 35.20 14.11
CA PHE A 87 -11.72 34.32 14.87
C PHE A 87 -12.48 33.29 15.73
N SER A 88 -13.56 33.70 16.41
CA SER A 88 -14.39 32.77 17.17
C SER A 88 -15.07 31.73 16.27
N ALA A 89 -15.56 32.14 15.09
CA ALA A 89 -16.18 31.26 14.12
C ALA A 89 -15.17 30.28 13.49
N THR A 90 -13.92 30.70 13.25
CA THR A 90 -12.88 29.81 12.71
C THR A 90 -12.50 28.70 13.68
N SER A 91 -12.46 28.99 14.99
CA SER A 91 -12.18 27.96 16.01
C SER A 91 -13.28 26.90 16.11
N ALA A 92 -14.56 27.31 15.95
CA ALA A 92 -15.70 26.41 15.97
C ALA A 92 -15.74 25.49 14.74
N ILE A 93 -15.42 26.01 13.54
CA ILE A 93 -15.36 25.21 12.31
C ILE A 93 -14.25 24.15 12.42
N LEU A 94 -13.09 24.50 12.95
CA LEU A 94 -11.98 23.54 13.11
C LEU A 94 -12.31 22.44 14.14
N SER A 95 -12.90 22.81 15.28
CA SER A 95 -13.36 21.85 16.29
C SER A 95 -14.46 20.93 15.78
N VAL A 96 -15.41 21.45 14.99
CA VAL A 96 -16.47 20.63 14.38
C VAL A 96 -15.90 19.68 13.33
N THR A 97 -14.85 20.07 12.59
CA THR A 97 -14.16 19.18 11.65
C THR A 97 -13.45 18.02 12.36
N ILE A 98 -12.88 18.28 13.55
CA ILE A 98 -12.20 17.26 14.37
C ILE A 98 -13.20 16.34 15.08
N HIS A 99 -14.34 16.88 15.55
CA HIS A 99 -15.38 16.11 16.27
C HIS A 99 -16.40 15.41 15.37
N LEU A 100 -16.44 15.71 14.06
CA LEU A 100 -17.22 14.96 13.04
C LEU A 100 -16.45 13.77 12.43
N LEU A 101 -15.21 13.52 12.86
CA LEU A 101 -14.43 12.35 12.44
C LEU A 101 -14.63 11.03 13.23
N PRO A 102 -15.61 10.80 14.13
CA PRO A 102 -15.74 9.51 14.78
C PRO A 102 -16.62 8.59 13.93
N LYS A 103 -16.03 7.99 12.87
CA LYS A 103 -16.49 6.73 12.25
C LYS A 103 -15.60 6.16 11.14
N ILE A 104 -14.38 6.65 10.95
CA ILE A 104 -13.44 5.98 10.05
C ILE A 104 -12.36 5.32 10.86
N GLN A 105 -12.29 4.00 10.79
CA GLN A 105 -11.19 3.17 11.30
C GLN A 105 -9.81 3.50 10.64
N SER A 106 -9.70 4.65 9.96
CA SER A 106 -8.64 4.99 9.03
C SER A 106 -8.00 6.35 9.35
N MET A 107 -7.29 6.42 10.49
CA MET A 107 -6.23 7.42 10.56
C MET A 107 -5.18 7.10 9.49
N PRO A 108 -4.55 8.08 8.84
CA PRO A 108 -3.60 7.85 7.76
C PRO A 108 -2.39 7.02 8.21
N ALA A 109 -2.02 7.15 9.48
CA ALA A 109 -1.03 6.29 10.11
C ALA A 109 -1.44 4.80 10.11
N ASN A 110 -2.71 4.49 10.39
CA ASN A 110 -3.21 3.12 10.38
C ASN A 110 -3.22 2.54 8.95
N LEU A 111 -3.72 3.32 7.97
CA LEU A 111 -3.70 2.90 6.56
C LEU A 111 -2.28 2.70 6.03
N TYR A 112 -1.34 3.58 6.41
CA TYR A 112 0.08 3.39 6.13
C TYR A 112 0.57 2.03 6.63
N GLN A 113 0.34 1.72 7.90
CA GLN A 113 0.81 0.49 8.53
C GLN A 113 0.14 -0.76 7.93
N MET A 114 -1.17 -0.74 7.72
CA MET A 114 -1.91 -1.86 7.12
C MET A 114 -1.42 -2.16 5.70
N HIS A 115 -1.28 -1.13 4.85
CA HIS A 115 -0.76 -1.34 3.50
C HIS A 115 0.71 -1.73 3.50
N PHE A 116 1.55 -1.15 4.36
CA PHE A 116 2.96 -1.54 4.43
C PHE A 116 3.12 -3.02 4.81
N ASN A 117 2.42 -3.45 5.86
CA ASN A 117 2.44 -4.85 6.31
C ASN A 117 1.89 -5.80 5.25
N SER A 118 0.77 -5.43 4.60
CA SER A 118 0.20 -6.26 3.52
C SER A 118 1.14 -6.35 2.31
N GLY A 119 1.90 -5.29 2.02
CA GLY A 119 2.96 -5.32 1.01
C GLY A 119 4.07 -6.33 1.34
N ILE A 120 4.48 -6.41 2.61
CA ILE A 120 5.47 -7.39 3.09
C ILE A 120 4.93 -8.81 2.98
N GLU A 121 3.69 -9.05 3.42
CA GLU A 121 3.05 -10.37 3.35
C GLU A 121 2.88 -10.84 1.90
N CYS A 122 2.40 -9.97 0.99
CA CYS A 122 2.33 -10.29 -0.44
C CYS A 122 3.70 -10.64 -1.01
N GLN A 123 4.75 -9.90 -0.64
CA GLN A 123 6.11 -10.16 -1.12
C GLN A 123 6.69 -11.46 -0.55
N TYR A 124 6.40 -11.78 0.71
CA TYR A 124 6.81 -13.04 1.32
C TYR A 124 6.13 -14.23 0.63
N LEU A 125 4.82 -14.12 0.37
CA LEU A 125 4.08 -15.13 -0.38
C LEU A 125 4.56 -15.24 -1.83
N GLU A 126 4.86 -14.12 -2.50
CA GLU A 126 5.46 -14.10 -3.84
C GLU A 126 6.74 -14.95 -3.87
N LYS A 127 7.62 -14.79 -2.86
CA LYS A 127 8.86 -15.57 -2.75
C LYS A 127 8.60 -17.07 -2.55
N LYS A 128 7.60 -17.45 -1.74
CA LYS A 128 7.21 -18.86 -1.57
C LYS A 128 6.72 -19.46 -2.89
N VAL A 129 5.84 -18.75 -3.60
CA VAL A 129 5.30 -19.15 -4.90
C VAL A 129 6.43 -19.31 -5.92
N LYS A 130 7.34 -18.34 -5.99
CA LYS A 130 8.52 -18.38 -6.84
C LYS A 130 9.40 -19.60 -6.53
N PHE A 131 9.71 -19.83 -5.26
CA PHE A 131 10.49 -20.98 -4.82
C PHE A 131 9.86 -22.30 -5.28
N MET A 132 8.57 -22.48 -5.03
CA MET A 132 7.85 -23.68 -5.46
C MET A 132 7.91 -23.85 -6.99
N SER A 133 7.67 -22.77 -7.74
CA SER A 133 7.69 -22.78 -9.20
C SER A 133 9.07 -23.15 -9.77
N GLU A 134 10.15 -22.61 -9.21
CA GLU A 134 11.51 -22.78 -9.73
C GLU A 134 12.17 -24.08 -9.26
N THR A 135 11.80 -24.60 -8.09
CA THR A 135 12.55 -25.71 -7.45
C THR A 135 11.73 -26.99 -7.27
N GLU A 136 10.42 -26.90 -7.01
CA GLU A 136 9.64 -28.07 -6.59
C GLU A 136 8.78 -28.66 -7.72
N VAL A 137 8.20 -27.82 -8.57
CA VAL A 137 7.22 -28.26 -9.59
C VAL A 137 7.77 -29.35 -10.51
N TRP A 138 9.05 -29.29 -10.85
CA TRP A 138 9.71 -30.23 -11.75
C TRP A 138 10.58 -31.27 -11.04
N ASP A 139 10.64 -31.26 -9.71
CA ASP A 139 11.33 -32.31 -8.96
C ASP A 139 10.51 -33.61 -9.00
N SER A 140 11.06 -34.62 -9.67
CA SER A 140 10.45 -35.95 -9.81
C SER A 140 10.39 -36.72 -8.48
N LYS A 141 11.15 -36.30 -7.47
CA LYS A 141 11.11 -36.88 -6.12
C LYS A 141 9.89 -36.42 -5.33
N ILE A 142 9.28 -35.30 -5.70
CA ILE A 142 8.11 -34.75 -4.99
C ILE A 142 6.85 -35.33 -5.63
N PRO A 143 6.02 -36.09 -4.88
CA PRO A 143 4.77 -36.61 -5.43
C PRO A 143 3.79 -35.50 -5.80
N TRP A 144 3.01 -35.70 -6.88
CA TRP A 144 1.98 -34.74 -7.30
C TRP A 144 1.02 -34.33 -6.18
N ALA A 145 0.60 -35.28 -5.34
CA ALA A 145 -0.30 -35.00 -4.21
C ALA A 145 0.28 -33.96 -3.23
N SER A 146 1.60 -33.99 -3.00
CA SER A 146 2.28 -33.00 -2.17
C SER A 146 2.31 -31.62 -2.83
N LEU A 147 2.58 -31.56 -4.14
CA LEU A 147 2.54 -30.30 -4.89
C LEU A 147 1.14 -29.68 -4.89
N ALA A 148 0.10 -30.49 -5.13
CA ALA A 148 -1.29 -30.05 -5.09
C ALA A 148 -1.66 -29.51 -3.70
N SER A 149 -1.29 -30.22 -2.62
CA SER A 149 -1.53 -29.75 -1.26
C SER A 149 -0.81 -28.43 -0.95
N LYS A 150 0.45 -28.27 -1.36
CA LYS A 150 1.20 -27.02 -1.18
C LYS A 150 0.56 -25.86 -1.94
N TYR A 151 0.12 -26.12 -3.18
CA TYR A 151 -0.57 -25.12 -3.98
C TYR A 151 -1.90 -24.67 -3.36
N GLU A 152 -2.68 -25.61 -2.81
CA GLU A 152 -3.91 -25.29 -2.05
C GLU A 152 -3.62 -24.42 -0.81
N THR A 153 -2.52 -24.69 -0.10
CA THR A 153 -2.07 -23.81 0.99
C THR A 153 -1.73 -22.42 0.47
N LEU A 154 -1.00 -22.29 -0.64
CA LEU A 154 -0.68 -20.99 -1.23
C LEU A 154 -1.94 -20.20 -1.65
N LEU A 155 -2.97 -20.89 -2.15
CA LEU A 155 -4.26 -20.26 -2.47
C LEU A 155 -4.96 -19.72 -1.22
N ARG A 156 -4.92 -20.46 -0.11
CA ARG A 156 -5.48 -19.99 1.18
C ARG A 156 -4.67 -18.83 1.74
N ASP A 157 -3.35 -18.96 1.81
CA ASP A 157 -2.44 -17.89 2.24
C ASP A 157 -2.71 -16.61 1.44
N LYS A 158 -2.88 -16.71 0.11
CA LYS A 158 -3.21 -15.57 -0.74
C LYS A 158 -4.54 -14.93 -0.34
N LYS A 159 -5.58 -15.74 -0.14
CA LYS A 159 -6.90 -15.25 0.26
C LYS A 159 -6.84 -14.55 1.61
N ASP A 160 -6.08 -15.09 2.55
CA ASP A 160 -5.92 -14.52 3.88
C ASP A 160 -5.21 -13.16 3.80
N VAL A 161 -4.12 -13.06 3.02
CA VAL A 161 -3.42 -11.79 2.77
C VAL A 161 -4.33 -10.76 2.09
N ASP A 162 -5.07 -11.15 1.05
CA ASP A 162 -5.99 -10.26 0.33
C ASP A 162 -7.16 -9.77 1.22
N SER A 163 -7.49 -10.49 2.30
CA SER A 163 -8.59 -10.14 3.20
C SER A 163 -8.24 -9.04 4.22
N VAL A 164 -6.95 -8.81 4.49
CA VAL A 164 -6.49 -7.86 5.51
C VAL A 164 -6.83 -6.42 5.12
N ILE A 165 -6.52 -6.05 3.87
CA ILE A 165 -6.84 -4.74 3.33
C ILE A 165 -6.96 -4.84 1.81
N GLN A 166 -8.02 -4.24 1.27
CA GLN A 166 -8.19 -4.17 -0.17
C GLN A 166 -7.10 -3.30 -0.79
N THR A 167 -6.56 -3.74 -1.92
CA THR A 167 -5.66 -2.90 -2.72
C THR A 167 -6.41 -1.71 -3.30
N ASP A 168 -5.87 -0.50 -3.14
CA ASP A 168 -6.43 0.68 -3.79
C ASP A 168 -6.32 0.58 -5.31
N TYR A 169 -7.43 0.79 -6.01
CA TYR A 169 -7.46 0.70 -7.48
C TYR A 169 -6.46 1.65 -8.16
N TRP A 170 -6.36 2.89 -7.67
CA TRP A 170 -5.43 3.89 -8.21
C TRP A 170 -3.96 3.46 -8.02
N ALA A 171 -3.64 2.85 -6.87
CA ALA A 171 -2.31 2.38 -6.56
C ALA A 171 -1.95 1.15 -7.40
N TYR A 172 -2.92 0.25 -7.60
CA TYR A 172 -2.79 -0.91 -8.47
C TYR A 172 -2.50 -0.52 -9.92
N ARG A 173 -3.26 0.42 -10.48
CA ARG A 173 -3.02 0.95 -11.84
C ARG A 173 -1.64 1.59 -11.97
N LYS A 174 -1.19 2.30 -10.93
CA LYS A 174 0.15 2.90 -10.90
C LYS A 174 1.24 1.86 -10.82
N ALA A 175 1.09 0.84 -9.97
CA ALA A 175 2.02 -0.26 -9.83
C ALA A 175 2.18 -1.04 -11.15
N LEU A 176 1.06 -1.36 -11.81
CA LEU A 176 1.08 -2.01 -13.12
C LEU A 176 1.92 -1.24 -14.15
N LYS A 177 1.68 0.06 -14.30
CA LYS A 177 2.43 0.90 -15.24
C LYS A 177 3.93 0.89 -14.94
N LEU A 178 4.30 1.08 -13.67
CA LEU A 178 5.70 1.10 -13.25
C LEU A 178 6.42 -0.23 -13.53
N ILE A 179 5.72 -1.35 -13.32
CA ILE A 179 6.27 -2.67 -13.60
C ILE A 179 6.38 -2.90 -15.11
N GLU A 180 5.36 -2.53 -15.89
CA GLU A 180 5.41 -2.63 -17.36
C GLU A 180 6.51 -1.77 -17.98
N GLU A 181 6.71 -0.55 -17.50
CA GLU A 181 7.79 0.34 -17.91
C GLU A 181 9.15 -0.27 -17.60
N ARG A 182 9.36 -0.74 -16.36
CA ARG A 182 10.60 -1.45 -15.96
C ARG A 182 10.85 -2.69 -16.82
N ASP A 183 9.80 -3.46 -17.11
CA ASP A 183 9.91 -4.66 -17.94
C ASP A 183 10.27 -4.31 -19.40
N ARG A 184 9.81 -3.17 -19.92
CA ARG A 184 10.22 -2.64 -21.23
C ARG A 184 11.68 -2.20 -21.23
N GLU A 185 12.08 -1.39 -20.25
CA GLU A 185 13.46 -0.91 -20.12
C GLU A 185 14.47 -2.06 -20.03
N LYS A 186 14.16 -3.11 -19.27
CA LYS A 186 15.00 -4.32 -19.18
C LYS A 186 15.16 -5.02 -20.53
N ARG A 187 14.07 -5.12 -21.32
CA ARG A 187 14.13 -5.70 -22.67
C ARG A 187 15.01 -4.85 -23.58
N ASP A 188 14.82 -3.54 -23.57
CA ASP A 188 15.60 -2.62 -24.41
C ASP A 188 17.09 -2.64 -24.04
N GLN A 189 17.42 -2.74 -22.74
CA GLN A 189 18.80 -2.92 -22.29
C GLN A 189 19.39 -4.26 -22.73
N SER A 190 18.64 -5.36 -22.64
CA SER A 190 19.13 -6.68 -23.06
C SER A 190 19.42 -6.75 -24.57
N VAL A 191 18.62 -6.07 -25.40
CA VAL A 191 18.85 -5.98 -26.85
C VAL A 191 20.14 -5.21 -27.13
N ARG A 192 20.35 -4.05 -26.50
CA ARG A 192 21.56 -3.24 -26.68
C ARG A 192 22.84 -3.98 -26.26
N VAL A 193 22.79 -4.75 -25.18
CA VAL A 193 23.93 -5.57 -24.72
C VAL A 193 24.23 -6.68 -25.74
N GLY A 194 23.21 -7.36 -26.25
CA GLY A 194 23.36 -8.41 -27.26
C GLY A 194 23.98 -7.89 -28.58
N GLU A 195 23.57 -6.72 -29.04
CA GLU A 195 24.12 -6.07 -30.25
C GLU A 195 25.57 -5.61 -30.06
N GLY A 196 25.92 -5.12 -28.86
CA GLY A 196 27.29 -4.71 -28.53
C GLY A 196 28.28 -5.86 -28.35
N THR A 197 27.80 -7.09 -28.08
CA THR A 197 28.65 -8.30 -28.00
C THR A 197 28.83 -9.03 -29.33
N MET A 198 28.13 -8.62 -30.40
CA MET A 198 28.29 -9.18 -31.75
C MET A 198 29.19 -8.32 -32.67
N GLN A 199 29.84 -7.29 -32.13
CA GLN A 199 30.91 -6.52 -32.78
C GLN A 199 32.27 -6.96 -32.24
#